data_AF-G7LYQ8-F1
#
_entry.id   AF-G7LYQ8-F1
#
_cell.length_a   1.000
_cell.length_b   1.000
_cell.length_c   1.000
_cell.angle_alpha   90.00
_cell.angle_beta   90.00
_cell.angle_gamma   90.00
#
_symmetry.space_group_name_H-M   'P 1'
#
loop_
_entity.id
_entity.type
_entity.pdbx_description
1 polymer ?
#
loop_
_entity_poly.entity_id
_entity_poly.type
_entity_poly.pdbx_seq_one_letter_code
_entity_poly.pdbx_strand_id
1 'polypeptide(L)'
;MKEFINVNTEYFRGYMAGYTAATANLEDDSKSGDGFGSDSVFEKVLEELAGILRDKYNLSFCKAASVINDIKAAKKGYSASYDFQYLTFYEHCIVECNGKQFTGDCSEVSLGGITGAATLYTNDFNKLCSDTSSFLIVSNPSSYLEICFFDNDVNYLGDLRYGLPRTAGVSGCSGSWN
;
A
#
# COMPACT_ATOMS: atom_id res chain seq x y z
N MET A 1 20.41 -9.89 -5.45
CA MET A 1 20.75 -8.67 -4.68
C MET A 1 21.19 -7.49 -5.57
N LYS A 2 22.03 -7.68 -6.60
CA LYS A 2 22.41 -6.60 -7.54
C LYS A 2 21.29 -6.14 -8.49
N GLU A 3 20.38 -7.02 -8.89
CA GLU A 3 19.25 -6.66 -9.78
C GLU A 3 18.16 -5.86 -9.08
N PHE A 4 17.96 -6.07 -7.77
CA PHE A 4 16.97 -5.35 -6.95
C PHE A 4 17.30 -3.86 -6.77
N ILE A 5 18.58 -3.47 -6.83
CA ILE A 5 19.01 -2.08 -6.62
C ILE A 5 18.77 -1.23 -7.88
N ASN A 6 18.95 -1.80 -9.08
CA ASN A 6 18.83 -1.04 -10.34
C ASN A 6 17.38 -0.66 -10.67
N VAL A 7 16.41 -1.55 -10.41
CA VAL A 7 14.98 -1.27 -10.65
C VAL A 7 14.49 -0.11 -9.77
N ASN A 8 14.91 -0.08 -8.50
CA ASN A 8 14.56 1.00 -7.58
C ASN A 8 15.18 2.36 -7.95
N THR A 9 16.33 2.38 -8.63
CA THR A 9 17.01 3.65 -8.97
C THR A 9 16.38 4.34 -10.18
N GLU A 10 15.96 3.58 -11.20
CA GLU A 10 15.24 4.15 -12.35
C GLU A 10 13.80 4.51 -12.01
N TYR A 11 13.13 3.70 -11.18
CA TYR A 11 11.81 4.04 -10.63
C TYR A 11 11.88 5.33 -9.80
N PHE A 12 12.86 5.48 -8.91
CA PHE A 12 13.06 6.69 -8.12
C PHE A 12 13.40 7.93 -8.98
N ARG A 13 14.16 7.77 -10.08
CA ARG A 13 14.45 8.88 -11.00
C ARG A 13 13.22 9.31 -11.81
N GLY A 14 12.45 8.36 -12.32
CA GLY A 14 11.17 8.64 -12.97
C GLY A 14 10.17 9.30 -12.02
N TYR A 15 10.16 8.86 -10.76
CA TYR A 15 9.32 9.39 -9.70
C TYR A 15 9.69 10.81 -9.27
N MET A 16 10.98 11.11 -9.07
CA MET A 16 11.42 12.48 -8.75
C MET A 16 11.17 13.44 -9.92
N ALA A 17 11.31 12.99 -11.16
CA ALA A 17 10.96 13.78 -12.34
C ALA A 17 9.44 14.05 -12.42
N GLY A 18 8.61 13.03 -12.14
CA GLY A 18 7.15 13.15 -12.09
C GLY A 18 6.64 14.01 -10.93
N TYR A 19 7.26 13.89 -9.75
CA TYR A 19 6.94 14.70 -8.56
C TYR A 19 7.27 16.17 -8.80
N THR A 20 8.43 16.47 -9.39
CA THR A 20 8.83 17.85 -9.74
C THR A 20 7.86 18.45 -10.77
N ALA A 21 7.39 17.65 -11.75
CA ALA A 21 6.40 18.10 -12.73
C ALA A 21 5.01 18.31 -12.10
N ALA A 22 4.58 17.43 -11.18
CA ALA A 22 3.31 17.56 -10.48
C ALA A 22 3.30 18.77 -9.53
N THR A 23 4.39 19.05 -8.83
CA THR A 23 4.50 20.24 -7.97
C THR A 23 4.67 21.53 -8.76
N ALA A 24 5.30 21.49 -9.94
CA ALA A 24 5.38 22.66 -10.82
C ALA A 24 4.00 23.05 -11.39
N ASN A 25 3.13 22.08 -11.67
CA ASN A 25 1.76 22.35 -12.10
C ASN A 25 0.86 22.84 -10.95
N LEU A 26 1.15 22.48 -9.69
CA LEU A 26 0.42 22.99 -8.52
C LEU A 26 0.69 24.47 -8.22
N GLU A 27 1.81 25.04 -8.68
CA GLU A 27 2.06 26.49 -8.56
C GLU A 27 1.30 27.30 -9.65
N ASP A 28 1.07 26.73 -10.83
CA ASP A 28 0.39 27.39 -11.95
C ASP A 28 -1.15 27.23 -11.92
N ASP A 29 -1.66 26.13 -11.34
CA ASP A 29 -3.10 25.83 -11.24
C ASP A 29 -3.84 26.58 -10.11
N SER A 30 -3.15 27.43 -9.34
CA SER A 30 -3.82 28.36 -8.40
C SER A 30 -4.76 29.38 -9.08
N LYS A 31 -4.86 29.34 -10.42
CA LYS A 31 -5.69 30.25 -11.24
C LYS A 31 -6.83 29.59 -12.03
N SER A 32 -6.98 28.28 -12.02
CA SER A 32 -8.13 27.63 -12.68
C SER A 32 -8.95 26.83 -11.66
N GLY A 33 -10.19 27.26 -11.45
CA GLY A 33 -11.10 26.76 -10.42
C GLY A 33 -11.66 25.35 -10.67
N ASP A 34 -10.87 24.45 -11.25
CA ASP A 34 -11.26 23.07 -11.52
C ASP A 34 -10.54 22.17 -10.51
N GLY A 35 -11.17 21.97 -9.35
CA GLY A 35 -10.62 21.12 -8.30
C GLY A 35 -10.38 19.70 -8.82
N PHE A 36 -9.11 19.26 -8.81
CA PHE A 36 -8.77 17.84 -8.91
C PHE A 36 -9.33 17.12 -7.67
N GLY A 37 -10.54 16.57 -7.81
CA GLY A 37 -11.24 15.85 -6.75
C GLY A 37 -10.46 14.62 -6.30
N SER A 38 -10.54 14.31 -5.01
CA SER A 38 -9.99 13.12 -4.33
C SER A 38 -10.18 11.80 -5.10
N ASP A 39 -11.26 11.70 -5.87
CA ASP A 39 -11.65 10.51 -6.62
C ASP A 39 -10.67 10.23 -7.79
N SER A 40 -10.11 11.28 -8.39
CA SER A 40 -9.14 11.13 -9.50
C SER A 40 -7.79 10.60 -9.04
N VAL A 41 -7.39 10.89 -7.81
CA VAL A 41 -6.14 10.39 -7.20
C VAL A 41 -6.33 8.94 -6.77
N PHE A 42 -7.49 8.60 -6.21
CA PHE A 42 -7.79 7.23 -5.81
C PHE A 42 -7.80 6.25 -6.99
N GLU A 43 -8.46 6.59 -8.09
CA GLU A 43 -8.49 5.71 -9.26
C GLU A 43 -7.09 5.52 -9.89
N LYS A 44 -6.22 6.54 -9.87
CA LYS A 44 -4.81 6.39 -10.29
C LYS A 44 -4.04 5.40 -9.41
N VAL A 45 -4.21 5.47 -8.09
CA VAL A 45 -3.57 4.53 -7.15
C VAL A 45 -4.05 3.09 -7.41
N LEU A 46 -5.32 2.91 -7.75
CA LEU A 46 -5.86 1.60 -8.12
C LEU A 46 -5.34 1.09 -9.47
N GLU A 47 -5.17 1.97 -10.45
CA GLU A 47 -4.53 1.65 -11.73
C GLU A 47 -3.07 1.20 -11.54
N GLU A 48 -2.31 1.91 -10.70
CA GLU A 48 -0.94 1.54 -10.33
C GLU A 48 -0.90 0.18 -9.62
N LEU A 49 -1.80 -0.05 -8.65
CA LEU A 49 -1.95 -1.33 -7.98
C LEU A 49 -2.26 -2.45 -8.97
N ALA A 50 -3.18 -2.23 -9.91
CA ALA A 50 -3.49 -3.19 -10.97
C ALA A 50 -2.31 -3.45 -11.92
N GLY A 51 -1.47 -2.44 -12.18
CA GLY A 51 -0.20 -2.58 -12.88
C GLY A 51 0.75 -3.52 -12.12
N ILE A 52 1.00 -3.24 -10.84
CA ILE A 52 1.91 -4.04 -10.01
C ILE A 52 1.43 -5.47 -9.83
N LEU A 53 0.13 -5.68 -9.62
CA LEU A 53 -0.47 -7.01 -9.55
C LEU A 53 -0.21 -7.82 -10.82
N ARG A 54 -0.25 -7.19 -12.00
CA ARG A 54 0.04 -7.87 -13.27
C ARG A 54 1.54 -8.07 -13.47
N ASP A 55 2.35 -7.05 -13.26
CA ASP A 55 3.76 -7.07 -13.65
C ASP A 55 4.63 -7.81 -12.64
N LYS A 56 4.40 -7.61 -11.34
CA LYS A 56 5.20 -8.23 -10.27
C LYS A 56 4.72 -9.64 -9.93
N TYR A 57 3.42 -9.88 -9.97
CA TYR A 57 2.83 -11.16 -9.58
C TYR A 57 2.35 -12.00 -10.78
N ASN A 58 2.58 -11.54 -12.02
CA ASN A 58 2.19 -12.22 -13.26
C ASN A 58 0.68 -12.59 -13.30
N LEU A 59 -0.17 -11.74 -12.72
CA LEU A 59 -1.61 -11.99 -12.68
C LEU A 59 -2.26 -11.66 -14.02
N SER A 60 -3.28 -12.43 -14.38
CA SER A 60 -4.16 -12.09 -15.50
C SER A 60 -4.94 -10.80 -15.19
N PHE A 61 -5.36 -10.09 -16.24
CA PHE A 61 -6.20 -8.89 -16.10
C PHE A 61 -7.46 -9.16 -15.26
N CYS A 62 -8.14 -10.28 -15.51
CA CYS A 62 -9.33 -10.66 -14.77
C CYS A 62 -9.04 -10.92 -13.28
N LYS A 63 -7.90 -11.52 -12.96
CA LYS A 63 -7.50 -11.79 -11.57
C LYS A 63 -7.14 -10.50 -10.84
N ALA A 64 -6.38 -9.61 -11.48
CA ALA A 64 -6.07 -8.30 -10.91
C ALA A 64 -7.35 -7.48 -10.66
N ALA A 65 -8.28 -7.45 -11.61
CA ALA A 65 -9.57 -6.77 -11.43
C ALA A 65 -10.41 -7.37 -10.29
N SER A 66 -10.42 -8.70 -10.13
CA SER A 66 -11.08 -9.35 -8.99
C SER A 66 -10.50 -8.87 -7.66
N VAL A 67 -9.17 -8.82 -7.53
CA VAL A 67 -8.50 -8.33 -6.32
C VAL A 67 -8.88 -6.89 -6.02
N ILE A 68 -8.91 -6.01 -7.03
CA ILE A 68 -9.34 -4.61 -6.84
C ILE A 68 -10.80 -4.53 -6.35
N ASN A 69 -11.69 -5.37 -6.88
CA ASN A 69 -13.07 -5.42 -6.43
C ASN A 69 -13.18 -5.89 -4.96
N ASP A 70 -12.36 -6.89 -4.57
CA ASP A 70 -12.32 -7.38 -3.20
C ASP A 70 -11.79 -6.31 -2.23
N ILE A 71 -10.81 -5.49 -2.64
CA ILE A 71 -10.32 -4.34 -1.86
C ILE A 71 -11.45 -3.30 -1.65
N LYS A 72 -12.22 -2.99 -2.70
CA LYS A 72 -13.34 -2.04 -2.64
C LYS A 72 -14.52 -2.56 -1.79
N ALA A 73 -14.65 -3.88 -1.62
CA ALA A 73 -15.78 -4.47 -0.91
C ALA A 73 -15.80 -4.11 0.59
N ALA A 74 -17.01 -3.93 1.12
CA ALA A 74 -17.22 -3.73 2.56
C ALA A 74 -16.86 -5.02 3.34
N LYS A 75 -16.19 -4.84 4.48
CA LYS A 75 -15.68 -5.92 5.31
C LYS A 75 -15.92 -5.61 6.79
N LYS A 76 -15.86 -6.64 7.63
CA LYS A 76 -15.91 -6.47 9.07
C LYS A 76 -14.62 -5.81 9.58
N GLY A 77 -14.78 -4.73 10.35
CA GLY A 77 -13.67 -4.01 10.97
C GLY A 77 -13.34 -4.52 12.37
N TYR A 78 -12.06 -4.53 12.70
CA TYR A 78 -11.49 -4.88 13.99
C TYR A 78 -10.56 -3.76 14.46
N SER A 79 -10.62 -3.41 15.75
CA SER A 79 -9.66 -2.46 16.32
C SER A 79 -8.26 -3.05 16.26
N ALA A 80 -7.30 -2.26 15.77
CA ALA A 80 -5.91 -2.68 15.60
C ALA A 80 -4.96 -1.52 15.96
N SER A 81 -3.68 -1.84 16.10
CA SER A 81 -2.59 -0.87 16.18
C SER A 81 -1.49 -1.25 15.20
N TYR A 82 -0.63 -0.28 14.88
CA TYR A 82 0.55 -0.50 14.06
C TYR A 82 1.80 0.16 14.65
N ASP A 83 2.96 -0.34 14.27
CA ASP A 83 4.27 0.26 14.45
C ASP A 83 5.12 0.03 13.20
N PHE A 84 5.54 1.11 12.55
CA PHE A 84 6.47 1.09 11.42
C PHE A 84 7.84 1.58 11.87
N GLN A 85 8.83 0.71 11.74
CA GLN A 85 10.22 0.99 12.00
C GLN A 85 10.95 1.05 10.67
N TYR A 86 11.96 1.91 10.54
CA TYR A 86 12.48 2.28 9.23
C TYR A 86 13.99 2.51 9.22
N LEU A 87 14.56 2.22 8.07
CA LEU A 87 15.84 2.72 7.56
C LEU A 87 15.56 3.29 6.17
N THR A 88 16.49 4.05 5.59
CA THR A 88 16.27 4.79 4.33
C THR A 88 15.71 3.96 3.17
N PHE A 89 15.94 2.64 3.12
CA PHE A 89 15.46 1.73 2.07
C PHE A 89 14.79 0.46 2.62
N TYR A 90 14.34 0.50 3.87
CA TYR A 90 13.76 -0.65 4.55
C TYR A 90 12.72 -0.20 5.56
N GLU A 91 11.59 -0.89 5.58
CA GLU A 91 10.53 -0.66 6.57
C GLU A 91 10.11 -2.00 7.16
N HIS A 92 10.09 -2.07 8.49
CA HIS A 92 9.56 -3.17 9.27
C HIS A 92 8.19 -2.79 9.80
N CYS A 93 7.20 -3.60 9.47
CA CYS A 93 5.79 -3.37 9.75
C CYS A 93 5.33 -4.31 10.85
N ILE A 94 4.80 -3.76 11.94
CA ILE A 94 4.17 -4.53 13.01
C ILE A 94 2.70 -4.10 13.08
N VAL A 95 1.79 -5.08 13.12
CA VAL A 95 0.35 -4.84 13.29
C VAL A 95 -0.18 -5.74 14.40
N GLU A 96 -0.90 -5.18 15.36
CA GLU A 96 -1.53 -5.97 16.42
C GLU A 96 -3.05 -5.92 16.32
N CYS A 97 -3.69 -7.08 16.38
CA CYS A 97 -5.15 -7.18 16.35
C CYS A 97 -5.61 -8.46 17.05
N ASN A 98 -6.59 -8.37 17.96
CA ASN A 98 -7.19 -9.51 18.68
C ASN A 98 -6.16 -10.50 19.28
N GLY A 99 -5.04 -10.00 19.82
CA GLY A 99 -4.00 -10.84 20.41
C GLY A 99 -3.12 -11.59 19.40
N LYS A 100 -3.24 -11.28 18.11
CA LYS A 100 -2.33 -11.70 17.04
C LYS A 100 -1.45 -10.55 16.61
N GLN A 101 -0.23 -10.87 16.18
CA GLN A 101 0.73 -9.88 15.68
C GLN A 101 1.18 -10.26 14.28
N PHE A 102 0.99 -9.36 13.32
CA PHE A 102 1.66 -9.42 12.03
C PHE A 102 3.03 -8.78 12.14
N THR A 103 4.03 -9.40 11.52
CA THR A 103 5.31 -8.77 11.26
C THR A 103 5.67 -8.93 9.78
N GLY A 104 6.22 -7.88 9.18
CA GLY A 104 6.56 -7.90 7.76
C GLY A 104 7.63 -6.89 7.39
N ASP A 105 8.30 -7.16 6.27
CA ASP A 105 9.44 -6.39 5.77
C ASP A 105 9.18 -5.87 4.37
N CYS A 106 9.41 -4.57 4.18
CA CYS A 106 9.26 -3.86 2.93
C CYS A 106 10.59 -3.23 2.49
N SER A 107 10.85 -3.25 1.19
CA SER A 107 11.89 -2.43 0.58
C SER A 107 11.25 -1.15 0.02
N GLU A 108 11.18 -0.11 0.83
CA GLU A 108 10.64 1.20 0.43
C GLU A 108 11.49 2.33 1.00
N VAL A 109 11.46 3.49 0.32
CA VAL A 109 11.98 4.75 0.88
C VAL A 109 10.96 5.33 1.84
N SER A 110 11.24 5.26 3.15
CA SER A 110 10.39 5.83 4.19
C SER A 110 11.11 6.95 4.93
N LEU A 111 10.37 8.01 5.28
CA LEU A 111 10.93 9.24 5.88
C LEU A 111 10.72 9.33 7.40
N GLY A 112 10.11 8.32 8.03
CA GLY A 112 9.74 8.42 9.43
C GLY A 112 9.07 7.16 9.97
N GLY A 113 9.30 6.89 11.25
CA GLY A 113 8.76 5.74 11.96
C GLY A 113 7.52 6.19 12.69
N ILE A 114 6.51 5.35 12.69
CA ILE A 114 5.19 5.79 13.12
C ILE A 114 4.37 4.66 13.71
N THR A 115 3.70 5.00 14.81
CA THR A 115 2.78 4.11 15.52
C THR A 115 1.44 4.80 15.70
N GLY A 116 0.37 4.02 15.73
CA GLY A 116 -0.95 4.57 15.92
C GLY A 116 -2.06 3.52 15.98
N ALA A 117 -3.28 4.01 16.12
CA ALA A 117 -4.49 3.21 16.01
C ALA A 117 -4.87 3.02 14.54
N ALA A 118 -5.43 1.85 14.24
CA ALA A 118 -5.91 1.48 12.92
C ALA A 118 -7.19 0.65 13.02
N THR A 119 -7.78 0.39 11.86
CA THR A 119 -8.82 -0.63 11.73
C THR A 119 -8.38 -1.68 10.73
N LEU A 120 -8.41 -2.94 11.13
CA LEU A 120 -8.17 -4.09 10.28
C LEU A 120 -9.51 -4.59 9.72
N TYR A 121 -9.63 -4.70 8.42
CA TYR A 121 -10.82 -5.10 7.69
C TYR A 121 -10.63 -6.48 7.06
N THR A 122 -11.45 -7.45 7.47
CA THR A 122 -11.47 -8.79 6.87
C THR A 122 -12.80 -9.49 7.16
N ASN A 123 -13.22 -10.39 6.27
CA ASN A 123 -14.38 -11.25 6.50
C ASN A 123 -14.01 -12.56 7.22
N ASP A 124 -12.74 -12.95 7.20
CA ASP A 124 -12.25 -14.17 7.84
C ASP A 124 -10.89 -13.90 8.50
N PHE A 125 -10.94 -13.48 9.76
CA PHE A 125 -9.75 -13.17 10.56
C PHE A 125 -8.83 -14.38 10.76
N ASN A 126 -9.38 -15.59 10.86
CA ASN A 126 -8.56 -16.77 11.04
C ASN A 126 -7.78 -17.10 9.78
N LYS A 127 -8.44 -17.02 8.61
CA LYS A 127 -7.80 -17.18 7.30
C LYS A 127 -6.76 -16.10 7.04
N LEU A 128 -7.05 -14.85 7.38
CA LEU A 128 -6.06 -13.76 7.32
C LEU A 128 -4.81 -14.15 8.09
N CYS A 129 -4.95 -14.57 9.35
CA CYS A 129 -3.78 -14.92 10.17
C CYS A 129 -3.04 -16.18 9.67
N SER A 130 -3.74 -17.20 9.17
CA SER A 130 -3.09 -18.45 8.75
C SER A 130 -2.45 -18.39 7.36
N ASP A 131 -3.04 -17.62 6.44
CA ASP A 131 -2.73 -17.73 5.01
C ASP A 131 -1.90 -16.54 4.50
N THR A 132 -1.79 -15.45 5.25
CA THR A 132 -0.98 -14.28 4.82
C THR A 132 0.47 -14.68 4.62
N SER A 133 0.99 -14.42 3.42
CA SER A 133 2.40 -14.61 3.06
C SER A 133 3.06 -13.35 2.50
N SER A 134 2.26 -12.42 2.00
CA SER A 134 2.75 -11.16 1.43
C SER A 134 1.79 -10.02 1.71
N PHE A 135 2.28 -8.80 1.54
CA PHE A 135 1.46 -7.61 1.66
C PHE A 135 1.91 -6.50 0.71
N LEU A 136 0.97 -5.60 0.41
CA LEU A 136 1.23 -4.37 -0.31
C LEU A 136 0.90 -3.19 0.58
N ILE A 137 1.81 -2.23 0.68
CA ILE A 137 1.50 -0.91 1.23
C ILE A 137 0.96 -0.07 0.08
N VAL A 138 -0.20 0.55 0.26
CA VAL A 138 -0.86 1.44 -0.70
C VAL A 138 -1.07 2.78 -0.01
N SER A 139 -0.34 3.80 -0.42
CA SER A 139 -0.45 5.14 0.15
C SER A 139 -1.21 6.09 -0.77
N ASN A 140 -2.20 6.78 -0.21
CA ASN A 140 -2.84 7.93 -0.84
C ASN A 140 -2.35 9.22 -0.13
N PRO A 141 -1.79 10.20 -0.86
CA PRO A 141 -1.21 11.41 -0.29
C PRO A 141 -2.22 12.30 0.42
N SER A 142 -3.53 12.08 0.20
CA SER A 142 -4.58 12.97 0.68
C SER A 142 -5.29 12.52 1.97
N SER A 143 -5.23 11.24 2.38
CA SER A 143 -6.19 10.79 3.41
C SER A 143 -5.93 9.47 4.15
N TYR A 144 -5.30 8.46 3.54
CA TYR A 144 -5.14 7.16 4.19
C TYR A 144 -3.99 6.35 3.61
N LEU A 145 -3.47 5.48 4.45
CA LEU A 145 -2.58 4.40 4.07
C LEU A 145 -3.30 3.08 4.32
N GLU A 146 -3.21 2.19 3.35
CA GLU A 146 -3.81 0.87 3.36
C GLU A 146 -2.72 -0.21 3.23
N ILE A 147 -2.75 -1.23 4.09
CA ILE A 147 -1.91 -2.42 3.96
C ILE A 147 -2.80 -3.58 3.53
N CYS A 148 -2.65 -4.05 2.30
CA CYS A 148 -3.38 -5.19 1.77
C CYS A 148 -2.61 -6.48 2.01
N PHE A 149 -3.23 -7.48 2.64
CA PHE A 149 -2.63 -8.79 2.90
C PHE A 149 -3.08 -9.82 1.87
N PHE A 150 -2.14 -10.67 1.45
CA PHE A 150 -2.36 -11.68 0.42
C PHE A 150 -1.82 -13.06 0.83
N ASP A 151 -2.47 -14.11 0.32
CA ASP A 151 -1.94 -15.47 0.37
C ASP A 151 -0.93 -15.74 -0.76
N ASN A 152 -0.40 -16.97 -0.80
CA ASN A 152 0.57 -17.41 -1.80
C ASN A 152 0.05 -17.40 -3.24
N ASP A 153 -1.27 -17.50 -3.42
CA ASP A 153 -1.93 -17.44 -4.73
C ASP A 153 -2.38 -16.02 -5.08
N VAL A 154 -1.93 -15.03 -4.30
CA VAL A 154 -2.25 -13.61 -4.43
C VAL A 154 -3.77 -13.37 -4.34
N ASN A 155 -4.44 -14.16 -3.51
CA ASN A 155 -5.80 -13.85 -3.08
C ASN A 155 -5.75 -12.82 -1.96
N TYR A 156 -6.63 -11.83 -2.06
CA TYR A 156 -6.76 -10.80 -1.05
C TYR A 156 -7.44 -11.37 0.22
N LEU A 157 -6.86 -11.11 1.39
CA LEU A 157 -7.32 -11.65 2.68
C LEU A 157 -7.90 -10.58 3.62
N GLY A 158 -7.49 -9.33 3.45
CA GLY A 158 -7.91 -8.21 4.29
C GLY A 158 -6.98 -7.01 4.14
N ASP A 159 -7.36 -5.91 4.77
CA ASP A 159 -6.58 -4.67 4.74
C ASP A 159 -6.53 -3.96 6.10
N LEU A 160 -5.41 -3.31 6.40
CA LEU A 160 -5.29 -2.39 7.53
C LEU A 160 -5.45 -0.96 7.01
N ARG A 161 -6.33 -0.15 7.60
CA ARG A 161 -6.46 1.28 7.28
C ARG A 161 -6.12 2.15 8.46
N TYR A 162 -5.30 3.16 8.21
CA TYR A 162 -4.99 4.22 9.16
C TYR A 162 -4.76 5.55 8.44
N GLY A 163 -5.01 6.65 9.16
CA GLY A 163 -4.90 8.00 8.60
C GLY A 163 -3.52 8.58 8.84
N LEU A 164 -2.72 8.73 7.78
CA LEU A 164 -1.45 9.45 7.81
C LEU A 164 -1.11 10.04 6.43
N PRO A 165 -0.49 11.23 6.36
CA PRO A 165 0.11 11.71 5.12
C PRO A 165 1.37 10.90 4.82
N ARG A 166 1.38 10.15 3.72
CA ARG A 166 2.56 9.50 3.16
C ARG A 166 2.57 9.71 1.65
N THR A 167 3.76 9.73 1.05
CA THR A 167 3.91 9.88 -0.40
C THR A 167 3.20 8.75 -1.12
N ALA A 168 2.50 9.03 -2.22
CA ALA A 168 1.77 8.03 -3.00
C ALA A 168 2.72 6.96 -3.53
N GLY A 169 2.32 5.70 -3.43
CA GLY A 169 3.10 4.59 -3.94
C GLY A 169 2.56 3.23 -3.51
N VAL A 170 3.08 2.19 -4.16
CA VAL A 170 2.80 0.81 -3.83
C VAL A 170 4.10 0.03 -3.68
N SER A 171 4.28 -0.59 -2.51
CA SER A 171 5.46 -1.40 -2.18
C SER A 171 5.05 -2.83 -1.93
N GLY A 172 5.78 -3.78 -2.51
CA GLY A 172 5.50 -5.20 -2.25
C GLY A 172 6.49 -5.83 -1.29
N CYS A 173 5.92 -6.52 -0.30
CA CYS A 173 6.55 -6.88 0.95
C CYS A 173 6.20 -8.33 1.34
N SER A 174 6.94 -8.89 2.31
CA SER A 174 6.69 -10.24 2.83
C SER A 174 6.47 -10.20 4.33
N GLY A 175 5.56 -11.02 4.85
CA GLY A 175 5.29 -11.07 6.28
C GLY A 175 4.26 -12.13 6.64
N SER A 176 4.04 -12.32 7.93
CA SER A 176 3.13 -13.34 8.47
C SER A 176 2.58 -12.95 9.84
N TRP A 177 1.47 -13.56 10.23
CA TRP A 177 0.89 -13.40 11.58
C TRP A 177 1.41 -14.48 12.54
N ASN A 178 1.56 -14.11 13.82
CA ASN A 178 1.87 -15.00 14.95
C ASN A 178 0.77 -14.88 16.02
#